data_AF-A0A0E3NWZ2-F1
#
_entry.id   AF-A0A0E3NWZ2-F1
#
_cell.length_a   1.000
_cell.length_b   1.000
_cell.length_c   1.000
_cell.angle_alpha   90.00
_cell.angle_beta   90.00
_cell.angle_gamma   90.00
#
_symmetry.space_group_name_H-M   'P 1'
#
loop_
_entity.id
_entity.type
_entity.pdbx_description
1 polymer ?
#
loop_
_entity_poly.entity_id
_entity_poly.type
_entity_poly.pdbx_seq_one_letter_code
_entity_poly.pdbx_strand_id
1 'polypeptide(L)' 'MSNEPLKFGLIGGIAGLVLGGAANYFIIPVPVDALANGIGNGITGFISGFAAGFLGLTMYIKEKKTELN' A
#
# COMPACT_ATOMS: atom_id res chain seq x y z
N MET A 1 16.75 13.61 -6.75
CA MET A 1 15.78 12.99 -5.82
C MET A 1 15.98 11.48 -5.94
N SER A 2 16.20 10.75 -4.83
CA SER A 2 16.35 9.29 -4.93
C SER A 2 15.02 8.66 -5.38
N ASN A 3 15.08 7.66 -6.26
CA ASN A 3 13.88 6.96 -6.76
C ASN A 3 13.36 5.92 -5.76
N GLU A 4 14.03 5.74 -4.62
CA GLU A 4 13.71 4.70 -3.64
C GLU A 4 12.33 4.88 -3.02
N PRO A 5 11.88 6.08 -2.57
CA PRO A 5 10.54 6.23 -2.01
C PRO A 5 9.45 5.82 -2.99
N LEU A 6 9.64 6.13 -4.28
CA LEU A 6 8.73 5.72 -5.34
C LEU A 6 8.71 4.20 -5.53
N LYS A 7 9.88 3.54 -5.49
CA LYS A 7 9.99 2.08 -5.57
C LYS A 7 9.29 1.40 -4.39
N PHE A 8 9.56 1.85 -3.16
CA PHE A 8 8.95 1.30 -1.96
C PHE A 8 7.46 1.60 -1.86
N GLY A 9 7.02 2.77 -2.32
CA GLY A 9 5.61 3.07 -2.53
C GLY A 9 4.98 2.09 -3.52
N LEU A 10 5.58 1.87 -4.70
CA LEU A 10 5.01 0.94 -5.68
C LEU A 10 4.91 -0.49 -5.15
N ILE A 11 5.92 -0.96 -4.41
CA ILE A 11 5.91 -2.27 -3.75
C ILE A 11 4.78 -2.34 -2.72
N GLY A 12 4.68 -1.34 -1.85
CA GLY A 12 3.63 -1.27 -0.84
C GLY A 12 2.24 -1.23 -1.46
N GLY A 13 2.07 -0.50 -2.55
CA GLY A 13 0.80 -0.43 -3.29
C GLY A 13 0.43 -1.76 -3.92
N ILE A 14 1.35 -2.41 -4.62
CA ILE A 14 1.09 -3.75 -5.21
C ILE A 14 0.71 -4.75 -4.10
N ALA A 15 1.43 -4.73 -2.97
CA ALA A 15 1.11 -5.59 -1.83
C ALA A 15 -0.29 -5.29 -1.28
N GLY A 16 -0.64 -4.02 -1.07
CA GLY A 16 -1.96 -3.61 -0.61
C GLY A 16 -3.08 -3.97 -1.59
N LEU A 17 -2.84 -3.89 -2.90
CA LEU A 17 -3.78 -4.32 -3.93
C LEU A 17 -4.08 -5.81 -3.84
N VAL A 18 -3.02 -6.62 -3.83
CA VAL A 18 -3.14 -8.08 -3.80
C VAL A 18 -3.78 -8.53 -2.49
N LEU A 19 -3.29 -8.02 -1.36
CA LEU A 19 -3.77 -8.44 -0.04
C LEU A 19 -5.17 -7.92 0.25
N GLY A 20 -5.48 -6.66 -0.09
CA GLY A 20 -6.80 -6.07 0.10
C GLY A 20 -7.86 -6.75 -0.78
N GLY A 21 -7.54 -6.99 -2.05
CA GLY A 21 -8.40 -7.74 -2.97
C GLY A 21 -8.59 -9.20 -2.54
N ALA A 22 -7.51 -9.90 -2.18
CA ALA A 22 -7.57 -11.29 -1.75
C ALA A 22 -8.32 -11.46 -0.42
N ALA A 23 -8.09 -10.60 0.56
CA ALA A 23 -8.80 -10.63 1.82
C ALA A 23 -10.30 -10.39 1.62
N ASN A 24 -10.67 -9.44 0.76
CA ASN A 24 -12.06 -9.18 0.45
C ASN A 24 -12.73 -10.34 -0.30
N TYR A 25 -12.03 -10.95 -1.26
CA TYR A 25 -12.59 -12.01 -2.09
C TYR A 25 -12.68 -13.38 -1.38
N PHE A 26 -11.67 -13.74 -0.56
CA PHE A 26 -11.57 -15.06 0.06
C PHE A 26 -11.92 -15.11 1.55
N ILE A 27 -11.84 -14.00 2.29
CA ILE A 27 -11.90 -14.00 3.77
C ILE A 27 -13.16 -13.30 4.29
N ILE A 28 -13.61 -12.20 3.68
CA ILE A 28 -14.74 -11.40 4.16
C ILE A 28 -16.02 -11.75 3.38
N PRO A 29 -17.03 -12.39 4.00
CA PRO A 29 -18.30 -12.62 3.32
C PRO A 29 -19.13 -11.32 3.20
N VAL A 30 -19.68 -11.10 1.99
CA VAL A 30 -20.76 -10.16 1.56
C VAL A 30 -20.31 -8.84 0.89
N PRO A 31 -20.58 -8.71 -0.44
CA PRO A 31 -21.78 -8.05 -0.97
C PRO A 31 -22.39 -8.72 -2.21
N VAL A 32 -23.44 -8.14 -2.79
CA VAL A 32 -24.22 -8.62 -3.96
C VAL A 32 -23.34 -8.92 -5.19
N ASP A 33 -22.19 -8.26 -5.32
CA ASP A 33 -21.18 -8.52 -6.36
C ASP A 33 -19.76 -8.57 -5.74
N ALA A 34 -19.25 -9.79 -5.56
CA ALA A 34 -17.93 -10.06 -4.98
C ALA A 34 -16.77 -9.49 -5.83
N LEU A 35 -16.96 -9.37 -7.15
CA LEU A 35 -15.93 -8.85 -8.04
C LEU A 35 -15.77 -7.35 -7.85
N ALA A 36 -16.87 -6.60 -7.86
CA ALA A 36 -16.84 -5.15 -7.63
C ALA A 36 -16.25 -4.80 -6.24
N ASN A 37 -16.56 -5.58 -5.21
CA ASN A 37 -16.02 -5.38 -3.86
C ASN A 37 -14.52 -5.67 -3.79
N GLY A 38 -14.08 -6.76 -4.42
CA GLY A 38 -12.66 -7.12 -4.50
C GLY A 38 -11.84 -6.06 -5.22
N ILE A 39 -12.37 -5.51 -6.33
CA ILE A 39 -11.74 -4.40 -7.05
C ILE A 39 -11.68 -3.15 -6.17
N GLY A 40 -12.77 -2.77 -5.50
CA GLY A 40 -12.80 -1.62 -4.60
C GLY A 40 -11.79 -1.73 -3.45
N ASN A 41 -11.70 -2.89 -2.82
CA ASN A 41 -10.75 -3.15 -1.73
C ASN A 41 -9.31 -3.28 -2.24
N GLY A 42 -9.10 -3.81 -3.45
CA GLY A 42 -7.79 -3.82 -4.10
C GLY A 42 -7.29 -2.41 -4.41
N ILE A 43 -8.14 -1.53 -4.95
CA ILE A 43 -7.74 -0.14 -5.26
C ILE A 43 -7.43 0.66 -3.99
N THR A 44 -8.29 0.55 -2.97
CA THR A 44 -8.05 1.23 -1.69
C THR A 44 -6.84 0.66 -0.95
N GLY A 45 -6.63 -0.66 -1.02
CA GLY A 45 -5.42 -1.33 -0.56
C GLY A 45 -4.17 -0.84 -1.30
N PHE A 46 -4.24 -0.66 -2.62
CA PHE A 46 -3.15 -0.11 -3.41
C PHE A 46 -2.75 1.29 -2.96
N ILE A 47 -3.72 2.19 -2.81
CA ILE A 47 -3.47 3.58 -2.44
C ILE A 47 -2.85 3.66 -1.03
N SER A 48 -3.42 2.92 -0.07
CA SER A 48 -2.94 2.91 1.31
C SER A 48 -1.55 2.28 1.44
N GLY A 49 -1.32 1.14 0.77
CA GLY A 49 -0.01 0.49 0.72
C GLY A 49 1.04 1.36 0.03
N PHE A 50 0.68 2.08 -1.03
CA PHE A 50 1.59 3.01 -1.71
C PHE A 50 1.98 4.15 -0.79
N ALA A 51 1.01 4.78 -0.14
CA ALA A 51 1.26 5.85 0.82
C ALA A 51 2.15 5.36 1.97
N ALA A 52 1.89 4.18 2.53
CA ALA A 52 2.68 3.61 3.61
C ALA A 52 4.15 3.37 3.21
N GLY A 53 4.39 2.76 2.05
CA GLY A 53 5.76 2.50 1.56
C GLY A 53 6.52 3.77 1.19
N PHE A 54 5.84 4.72 0.53
CA PHE A 54 6.43 5.98 0.12
C PHE A 54 6.74 6.89 1.33
N LEU A 55 5.73 7.15 2.16
CA LEU A 55 5.87 8.01 3.33
C LEU A 55 6.78 7.37 4.38
N GLY A 56 6.67 6.06 4.61
CA GLY A 56 7.51 5.34 5.56
C GLY A 56 9.00 5.49 5.25
N LEU A 57 9.39 5.28 3.99
CA LEU A 57 10.80 5.45 3.62
C LEU A 57 11.26 6.91 3.67
N THR A 58 10.43 7.87 3.22
CA THR A 58 10.80 9.30 3.31
C THR A 58 10.99 9.76 4.76
N MET A 59 10.14 9.31 5.68
CA MET A 59 10.27 9.62 7.11
C MET A 59 11.50 8.97 7.72
N TYR A 60 11.77 7.69 7.40
CA TYR A 60 12.97 6.98 7.86
C TYR A 60 14.26 7.68 7.42
N ILE A 61 14.35 8.08 6.14
CA ILE A 61 15.51 8.81 5.63
C ILE A 61 15.67 10.17 6.34
N LYS A 62 14.56 10.87 6.59
CA LYS A 62 14.58 12.16 7.31
C LYS A 62 15.08 11.99 8.74
N GLU A 63 14.56 11.00 9.47
CA GLU A 63 14.94 10.70 10.85
C GLU A 63 16.42 10.33 10.94
N LYS A 64 16.90 9.42 10.08
CA LYS A 64 18.31 9.03 10.02
C LYS A 64 19.24 10.21 9.70
N LYS A 65 18.81 11.15 8.86
CA LYS A 65 19.59 12.35 8.58
C LYS A 65 19.68 13.26 9.81
N THR A 66 18.62 13.38 10.60
CA THR A 66 18.62 14.18 11.84
C THR A 66 19.51 13.58 12.92
N GLU A 67 19.56 12.26 13.08
CA GLU A 67 20.45 11.58 14.04
C GLU A 67 21.95 11.76 13.76
N LEU A 68 22.32 12.08 12.51
CA LEU A 68 23.72 12.22 12.07
C LEU A 68 24.24 13.66 12.10
N ASN A 69 23.44 14.66 12.51
CA ASN A 69 23.87 16.05 12.69
C ASN A 69 23.94 16.41 14.18
#